data_AF-A0A2D4IXW3-F1
#
_entry.id   AF-A0A2D4IXW3-F1
#
_cell.length_a   1.000
_cell.length_b   1.000
_cell.length_c   1.000
_cell.angle_alpha   90.00
_cell.angle_beta   90.00
_cell.angle_gamma   90.00
#
_symmetry.space_group_name_H-M   'P 1'
#
loop_
_entity.id
_entity.type
_entity.pdbx_description
1 polymer ?
#
loop_
_entity_poly.entity_id
_entity_poly.type
_entity_poly.pdbx_seq_one_letter_code
_entity_poly.pdbx_strand_id
1 'polypeptide(L)'
;EAKLKLQACLDCTDWNVFEDASADLDELTDTVTSYVSFCEDLRVPTRNLQIYSNNKPWFTAKLKQLRRSKEEAYRKGDRMLYNQARNVLTREIRAAKRSYSEKLRNQFSTNEPANM
;
A
#
# COMPACT_ATOMS: atom_id res chain seq x y z
N GLU A 1 -9.90 -13.74 1.10
CA GLU A 1 -10.88 -13.96 0.01
C GLU A 1 -10.22 -14.19 -1.35
N ALA A 2 -9.45 -13.23 -1.89
CA ALA A 2 -8.75 -13.36 -3.19
C ALA A 2 -7.92 -14.66 -3.31
N LYS A 3 -7.12 -14.99 -2.28
CA LYS A 3 -6.35 -16.24 -2.22
C LYS A 3 -7.21 -17.50 -2.43
N LEU A 4 -8.36 -17.59 -1.75
CA LEU A 4 -9.24 -18.77 -1.85
C LEU A 4 -9.87 -18.87 -3.25
N LYS A 5 -10.20 -17.72 -3.86
CA LYS A 5 -10.74 -17.66 -5.22
C LYS A 5 -9.70 -18.01 -6.30
N LEU A 6 -8.43 -17.67 -6.06
CA LEU A 6 -7.33 -18.08 -6.94
C LEU A 6 -7.08 -19.58 -6.82
N GLN A 7 -7.01 -20.10 -5.58
CA GLN A 7 -6.85 -21.53 -5.33
C GLN A 7 -7.94 -22.36 -6.01
N ALA A 8 -9.21 -22.02 -5.79
CA ALA A 8 -10.32 -22.72 -6.44
C ALA A 8 -10.30 -22.62 -7.97
N CYS A 9 -9.70 -21.57 -8.54
CA CYS A 9 -9.51 -21.45 -9.99
C CYS A 9 -8.51 -22.48 -10.51
N LEU A 10 -7.36 -22.57 -9.87
CA LEU A 10 -6.27 -23.46 -10.28
C LEU A 10 -6.62 -24.93 -10.01
N ASP A 11 -7.37 -25.20 -8.95
CA ASP A 11 -7.86 -26.54 -8.62
C ASP A 11 -8.90 -27.06 -9.62
N CYS A 12 -9.65 -26.16 -10.28
CA CYS A 12 -10.62 -26.53 -11.31
C CYS A 12 -10.07 -26.52 -12.74
N THR A 13 -8.81 -26.09 -12.92
CA THR A 13 -8.15 -26.10 -14.22
C THR A 13 -7.75 -27.53 -14.59
N ASP A 14 -8.14 -27.96 -15.78
CA ASP A 14 -7.61 -29.20 -16.38
C ASP A 14 -6.24 -28.90 -17.00
N TRP A 15 -5.18 -29.33 -16.31
CA TRP A 15 -3.80 -29.05 -16.71
C TRP A 15 -3.34 -29.89 -17.91
N ASN A 16 -3.99 -31.03 -18.19
CA ASN A 16 -3.61 -31.90 -19.30
C ASN A 16 -3.79 -31.22 -20.66
N VAL A 17 -4.73 -30.26 -20.74
CA VAL A 17 -4.98 -29.47 -21.97
C VAL A 17 -3.73 -28.70 -22.41
N PHE A 18 -2.87 -28.28 -21.49
CA PHE A 18 -1.63 -27.58 -21.84
C PHE A 18 -0.58 -28.57 -22.35
N GLU A 19 -0.50 -29.76 -21.77
CA GLU A 19 0.42 -30.82 -22.24
C GLU A 19 0.04 -31.29 -23.64
N ASP A 20 -1.26 -31.49 -23.92
CA ASP A 20 -1.76 -31.93 -25.21
C ASP A 20 -1.59 -30.87 -26.32
N ALA A 21 -1.60 -29.59 -25.96
CA ALA A 21 -1.54 -28.47 -26.89
C ALA A 21 -0.11 -27.98 -27.19
N SER A 22 0.88 -28.36 -26.37
CA SER A 22 2.25 -27.86 -26.48
C SER A 22 3.12 -28.81 -27.28
N ALA A 23 3.91 -28.28 -28.23
CA ALA A 23 4.81 -29.06 -29.05
C ALA A 23 6.12 -29.42 -28.33
N ASP A 24 6.53 -28.60 -27.36
CA ASP A 24 7.72 -28.80 -26.55
C ASP A 24 7.56 -28.25 -25.12
N LEU A 25 8.59 -28.47 -24.31
CA LEU A 25 8.62 -28.08 -22.90
C LEU A 25 8.67 -26.56 -22.70
N ASP A 26 9.24 -25.82 -23.66
CA ASP A 26 9.33 -24.36 -23.57
C ASP A 26 7.94 -23.75 -23.80
N GLU A 27 7.22 -24.22 -24.82
CA GLU A 27 5.83 -23.83 -25.09
C GLU A 27 4.88 -24.21 -23.94
N LEU A 28 5.05 -25.41 -23.36
CA LEU A 28 4.29 -25.82 -22.18
C LEU A 28 4.54 -24.88 -20.99
N THR A 29 5.80 -24.54 -20.75
CA THR A 29 6.17 -23.67 -19.63
C THR A 29 5.62 -22.26 -19.83
N ASP A 30 5.71 -21.71 -21.03
CA ASP A 30 5.21 -20.38 -21.36
C ASP A 30 3.69 -20.29 -21.25
N THR A 31 2.97 -21.26 -21.79
CA THR A 31 1.49 -21.29 -21.78
C THR A 31 0.94 -21.48 -20.36
N VAL A 32 1.52 -22.40 -19.57
CA VAL A 32 1.14 -22.61 -18.16
C VAL A 32 1.43 -21.35 -17.34
N THR A 33 2.61 -20.75 -17.50
CA THR A 33 2.98 -19.52 -16.76
C THR A 33 2.06 -18.35 -17.11
N SER A 34 1.74 -18.20 -18.39
CA SER A 34 0.80 -17.18 -18.88
C SER A 34 -0.60 -17.37 -18.31
N TYR A 35 -1.10 -18.61 -18.27
CA TYR A 35 -2.42 -18.90 -17.70
C TYR A 35 -2.48 -18.68 -16.19
N VAL A 36 -1.44 -19.08 -15.44
CA VAL A 36 -1.35 -18.80 -14.00
C VAL A 36 -1.36 -17.30 -13.74
N SER A 37 -0.58 -16.53 -14.50
CA SER A 37 -0.54 -15.07 -14.40
C SER A 37 -1.91 -14.45 -14.70
N PHE A 38 -2.61 -14.95 -15.73
CA PHE A 38 -3.98 -14.55 -16.04
C PHE A 38 -4.96 -14.84 -14.89
N CYS A 39 -4.85 -16.01 -14.25
CA CYS A 39 -5.67 -16.34 -13.09
C CYS A 39 -5.38 -15.42 -11.90
N GLU A 40 -4.12 -15.07 -11.68
CA GLU A 40 -3.71 -14.09 -10.68
C GLU A 40 -4.36 -12.74 -10.95
N ASP A 41 -4.21 -12.18 -12.15
CA ASP A 41 -4.76 -10.89 -12.55
C ASP A 41 -6.29 -10.83 -12.42
N LEU A 42 -6.99 -11.93 -12.73
CA LEU A 42 -8.44 -12.02 -12.60
C LEU A 42 -8.92 -12.05 -11.14
N ARG A 43 -8.15 -12.61 -10.21
CA ARG A 43 -8.62 -12.94 -8.85
C ARG A 43 -7.99 -12.07 -7.77
N VAL A 44 -6.80 -11.53 -8.03
CA VAL A 44 -6.07 -10.66 -7.12
C VAL A 44 -6.33 -9.22 -7.54
N PRO A 45 -7.05 -8.42 -6.74
CA PRO A 45 -7.32 -7.04 -7.11
C PRO A 45 -6.03 -6.21 -7.06
N THR A 46 -5.60 -5.71 -8.22
CA THR A 46 -4.49 -4.77 -8.31
C THR A 46 -4.89 -3.41 -7.75
N ARG A 47 -4.17 -2.96 -6.71
CA ARG A 47 -4.42 -1.66 -6.10
C ARG A 47 -3.33 -0.67 -6.48
N ASN A 48 -3.69 0.29 -7.32
CA ASN A 48 -2.82 1.40 -7.66
C ASN A 48 -2.83 2.45 -6.53
N LEU A 49 -1.65 2.80 -6.01
CA LEU A 49 -1.46 3.89 -5.06
C LEU A 49 -0.71 5.02 -5.74
N GLN A 50 -1.38 6.15 -5.95
CA GLN A 50 -0.71 7.34 -6.48
C GLN A 50 0.09 8.04 -5.39
N ILE A 51 1.41 8.05 -5.53
CA ILE A 51 2.34 8.77 -4.65
C ILE A 51 2.86 9.99 -5.42
N TYR A 52 2.53 11.19 -4.95
CA TYR A 52 3.08 12.43 -5.49
C TYR A 52 4.42 12.74 -4.83
N SER A 53 5.37 13.32 -5.58
CA SER A 53 6.66 13.78 -5.03
C SER A 53 6.49 14.75 -3.85
N ASN A 54 5.42 15.56 -3.84
CA ASN A 54 5.13 16.49 -2.75
C ASN A 54 4.35 15.86 -1.58
N ASN A 55 4.09 14.53 -1.60
CA ASN A 55 3.46 13.86 -0.47
C ASN A 55 4.43 13.84 0.71
N LYS A 56 4.05 14.56 1.77
CA LYS A 56 4.81 14.61 3.01
C LYS A 56 4.88 13.20 3.63
N PRO A 57 6.06 12.58 3.76
CA PRO A 57 6.20 11.19 4.24
C PRO A 57 5.76 11.02 5.70
N TRP A 58 5.81 12.10 6.49
CA TRP A 58 5.28 12.15 7.85
C TRP A 58 3.75 12.36 7.93
N PHE A 59 3.04 12.53 6.81
CA PHE A 59 1.61 12.81 6.78
C PHE A 59 0.76 11.54 6.70
N THR A 60 0.51 10.95 7.87
CA THR A 60 -0.15 9.64 8.02
C THR A 60 -1.69 9.70 7.86
N ALA A 61 -2.33 8.52 7.76
CA ALA A 61 -3.79 8.39 7.72
C ALA A 61 -4.48 9.02 8.95
N LYS A 62 -3.85 8.91 10.13
CA LYS A 62 -4.32 9.57 11.37
C LYS A 62 -4.39 11.09 11.21
N LEU A 63 -3.34 11.70 10.63
CA LEU A 63 -3.32 13.14 10.38
C LEU A 63 -4.37 13.57 9.33
N LYS A 64 -4.62 12.74 8.31
CA LYS A 64 -5.72 12.95 7.36
C LYS A 64 -7.08 12.96 8.07
N GLN A 65 -7.32 12.03 9.00
CA GLN A 65 -8.58 11.98 9.78
C GLN A 65 -8.74 13.20 10.69
N LEU A 66 -7.68 13.61 11.39
CA LEU A 66 -7.70 14.81 12.24
C LEU A 66 -7.96 16.09 11.42
N ARG A 67 -7.36 16.19 10.22
CA ARG A 67 -7.64 17.30 9.29
C ARG A 67 -9.11 17.34 8.90
N ARG A 68 -9.69 16.20 8.52
CA ARG A 68 -11.12 16.09 8.18
C ARG A 68 -12.03 16.48 9.35
N SER A 69 -11.71 16.01 10.56
CA SER A 69 -12.49 16.34 11.78
C SER A 69 -12.48 17.84 12.05
N LYS A 70 -11.32 18.50 11.88
CA LYS A 70 -11.20 19.97 11.99
C LYS A 70 -12.03 20.69 10.91
N GLU A 71 -11.99 20.22 9.67
CA GLU A 71 -12.76 20.81 8.55
C GLU A 71 -14.27 20.61 8.73
N GLU A 72 -14.70 19.49 9.31
CA GLU A 72 -16.10 19.24 9.64
C GLU A 72 -16.58 20.17 10.78
N ALA A 73 -15.79 20.33 11.83
CA ALA A 73 -16.07 21.27 12.91
C ALA A 73 -16.24 22.71 12.40
N TYR A 74 -15.34 23.12 11.48
CA TYR A 74 -15.41 24.42 10.83
C TYR A 74 -16.70 24.57 10.02
N ARG A 75 -17.06 23.58 9.20
CA ARG A 75 -18.30 23.59 8.41
C ARG A 75 -19.56 23.63 9.26
N LYS A 76 -19.54 23.01 10.45
CA LYS A 76 -20.65 23.05 11.42
C LYS A 76 -20.74 24.35 12.23
N GLY A 77 -19.74 25.25 12.12
CA GLY A 77 -19.69 26.49 12.91
C GLY A 77 -19.34 26.29 14.39
N ASP A 78 -19.02 25.07 14.82
CA ASP A 78 -18.66 24.77 16.21
C ASP A 78 -17.22 25.22 16.50
N ARG A 79 -17.11 26.41 17.10
CA ARG A 79 -15.81 27.04 17.38
C ARG A 79 -15.02 26.34 18.48
N MET A 80 -15.70 25.74 19.46
CA MET A 80 -15.07 25.00 20.55
C MET A 80 -14.42 23.73 20.00
N LEU A 81 -15.21 22.93 19.28
CA LEU A 81 -14.75 21.67 18.70
C LEU A 81 -13.69 21.92 17.61
N TYR A 82 -13.82 23.00 16.83
CA TYR A 82 -12.80 23.42 15.89
C TYR A 82 -11.45 23.72 16.57
N ASN A 83 -11.46 24.48 17.67
CA ASN A 83 -10.24 24.83 18.39
C ASN A 83 -9.57 23.59 19.00
N GLN A 84 -10.37 22.68 19.57
CA GLN A 84 -9.87 21.41 20.09
C GLN A 84 -9.25 20.56 18.97
N ALA A 85 -9.97 20.34 17.86
CA ALA A 85 -9.48 19.57 16.72
C ALA A 85 -8.22 20.19 16.09
N ARG A 86 -8.15 21.53 16.01
CA ARG A 86 -6.97 22.27 15.57
C ARG A 86 -5.77 22.02 16.48
N ASN A 87 -5.93 22.15 17.79
CA ASN A 87 -4.84 21.94 18.76
C ASN A 87 -4.31 20.51 18.72
N VAL A 88 -5.21 19.52 18.66
CA VAL A 88 -4.84 18.11 18.50
C VAL A 88 -4.07 17.90 17.20
N LEU A 89 -4.59 18.39 16.06
CA LEU A 89 -3.92 18.25 14.77
C LEU A 89 -2.50 18.86 14.80
N THR A 90 -2.33 20.06 15.35
CA THR A 90 -1.02 20.70 15.46
C THR A 90 -0.04 19.89 16.31
N ARG A 91 -0.49 19.35 17.45
CA ARG A 91 0.33 18.50 18.31
C ARG A 91 0.79 17.23 17.58
N GLU A 92 -0.13 16.56 16.89
CA GLU A 92 0.16 15.32 16.18
C GLU A 92 1.05 15.56 14.95
N ILE A 93 0.91 16.69 14.24
CA ILE A 93 1.83 17.07 13.15
C ILE A 93 3.25 17.24 13.68
N ARG A 94 3.43 17.91 14.83
CA ARG A 94 4.75 18.09 15.45
C ARG A 94 5.34 16.75 15.88
N ALA A 95 4.55 15.86 16.44
CA ALA A 95 4.99 14.51 16.80
C ALA A 95 5.41 13.71 15.57
N ALA A 96 4.59 13.68 14.52
CA ALA A 96 4.87 12.94 13.30
C ALA A 96 6.15 13.44 12.59
N LYS A 97 6.34 14.77 12.53
CA LYS A 97 7.58 15.35 12.00
C LYS A 97 8.80 14.92 12.81
N ARG A 98 8.73 14.98 14.15
CA ARG A 98 9.85 14.55 15.03
C ARG A 98 10.20 13.08 14.81
N SER A 99 9.22 12.19 14.83
CA SER A 99 9.45 10.76 14.60
C SER A 99 10.03 10.48 13.21
N TYR A 100 9.62 11.23 12.19
CA TYR A 100 10.20 11.09 10.85
C TYR A 100 11.65 11.60 10.78
N SER A 101 11.94 12.76 11.38
CA SER A 101 13.31 13.27 11.48
C SER A 101 14.23 12.32 12.24
N GLU A 102 13.74 11.69 13.31
CA GLU A 102 14.50 10.70 14.06
C GLU A 102 14.77 9.43 13.24
N LYS A 103 13.76 8.93 12.51
CA LYS A 103 13.96 7.81 11.57
C LYS A 103 15.02 8.13 10.52
N LEU A 104 14.99 9.32 9.93
CA LEU A 104 16.00 9.75 8.96
C LEU A 104 17.39 9.79 9.60
N ARG A 105 17.52 10.42 10.78
CA ARG A 105 18.80 10.47 11.50
C ARG A 105 19.35 9.06 11.73
N ASN A 106 18.52 8.13 12.20
CA ASN A 106 18.94 6.76 12.45
C ASN A 106 19.39 6.06 11.16
N GLN A 107 18.69 6.24 10.04
CA GLN A 107 19.08 5.67 8.74
C GLN A 107 20.46 6.16 8.29
N PHE A 108 20.79 7.44 8.50
CA PHE A 108 22.12 7.95 8.17
C PHE A 108 23.19 7.47 9.14
N SER A 109 22.89 7.37 10.44
CA SER A 109 23.83 6.87 11.44
C SER A 109 24.10 5.36 11.33
N THR A 110 23.12 4.56 10.91
CA THR A 110 23.31 3.10 10.70
C THR A 110 24.02 2.78 9.38
N ASN A 111 24.05 3.73 8.45
CA ASN A 111 24.74 3.61 7.16
C ASN A 111 26.15 4.23 7.20
N GLU A 112 26.69 4.59 8.38
CA GLU A 112 28.12 4.86 8.48
C GLU A 112 28.88 3.58 8.10
N PRO A 113 29.75 3.61 7.09
CA PRO A 113 30.58 2.47 6.77
C PRO A 113 31.50 2.22 7.97
N ALA A 114 31.49 1.00 8.49
CA ALA A 114 32.54 0.56 9.38
C ALA A 114 33.89 0.79 8.69
N ASN A 115 34.74 1.61 9.33
CA ASN A 115 36.15 1.90 9.05
C ASN A 115 36.52 2.65 7.76
N MET A 116 37.01 3.88 7.97
CA MET A 116 38.29 4.34 7.40
C MET A 116 39.45 3.62 8.11
#